data_AF-A0A968XV98-F1
#
_entry.id   AF-A0A968XV98-F1
#
_cell.length_a   1.000
_cell.length_b   1.000
_cell.length_c   1.000
_cell.angle_alpha   90.00
_cell.angle_beta   90.00
_cell.angle_gamma   90.00
#
_symmetry.space_group_name_H-M   'P 1'
#
loop_
_entity.id
_entity.type
_entity.pdbx_description
1 polymer ?
#
loop_
_entity_poly.entity_id
_entity_poly.type
_entity_poly.pdbx_seq_one_letter_code
_entity_poly.pdbx_strand_id
1 'polypeptide(L)'
;MSRAKCKAVPLDEATVDMAARQISIYPAAPVPAGTNVELVFSNVKNPRSPGMYQFNGLVEVPGDVPLLRMVGSWIISIDQG
;
A
#
# COMPACT_ATOMS: atom_id res chain seq x y z
N MET A 1 6.20 7.71 15.14
CA MET A 1 7.05 7.92 13.94
C MET A 1 6.73 9.28 13.34
N SER A 2 7.72 10.17 13.21
CA SER A 2 7.55 11.42 12.48
C SER A 2 7.35 11.11 11.00
N ARG A 3 6.35 11.73 10.33
CA ARG A 3 6.22 11.70 8.86
C ARG A 3 7.61 11.92 8.25
N ALA A 4 8.09 11.01 7.40
CA ALA A 4 9.28 11.30 6.63
C ALA A 4 9.03 12.61 5.86
N LYS A 5 10.08 13.39 5.58
CA LYS A 5 10.00 14.63 4.78
C LYS A 5 9.70 14.33 3.29
N CYS A 6 8.79 13.40 3.02
CA CYS A 6 8.35 13.03 1.68
C CYS A 6 7.39 14.10 1.16
N LYS A 7 7.53 14.47 -0.11
CA LYS A 7 6.52 15.27 -0.81
C LYS A 7 5.27 14.42 -0.96
N ALA A 8 4.14 14.92 -0.45
CA ALA A 8 2.86 14.23 -0.61
C ALA A 8 2.52 14.13 -2.11
N VAL A 9 2.19 12.91 -2.56
CA VAL A 9 1.68 12.65 -3.91
C VAL A 9 0.16 12.60 -3.83
N PRO A 10 -0.58 13.44 -4.58
CA PRO A 10 -2.03 13.37 -4.61
C PRO A 10 -2.49 12.04 -5.22
N LEU A 11 -3.54 11.46 -4.65
CA LEU A 11 -4.18 10.27 -5.18
C LEU A 11 -5.34 10.68 -6.07
N ASP A 12 -5.51 9.97 -7.18
CA ASP A 12 -6.73 10.01 -7.98
C ASP A 12 -7.81 9.18 -7.29
N GLU A 13 -7.45 7.95 -6.91
CA GLU A 13 -8.36 7.01 -6.27
C GLU A 13 -7.63 6.10 -5.28
N ALA A 14 -8.32 5.72 -4.21
CA ALA A 14 -7.94 4.60 -3.35
C ALA A 14 -9.19 3.78 -3.01
N THR A 15 -9.16 2.48 -3.33
CA THR A 15 -10.28 1.57 -3.11
C THR A 15 -9.88 0.39 -2.24
N VAL A 16 -10.86 -0.17 -1.53
CA VAL A 16 -10.69 -1.36 -0.70
C VAL A 16 -11.69 -2.41 -1.18
N ASP A 17 -11.16 -3.54 -1.67
CA ASP A 17 -11.95 -4.74 -1.94
C ASP A 17 -11.78 -5.70 -0.76
N MET A 18 -12.83 -5.80 0.06
CA MET A 18 -12.84 -6.65 1.23
C MET A 18 -12.91 -8.14 0.90
N ALA A 19 -13.49 -8.51 -0.25
CA ALA A 19 -13.59 -9.90 -0.69
C ALA A 19 -12.24 -10.39 -1.22
N ALA A 20 -11.57 -9.57 -2.05
CA ALA A 20 -10.22 -9.85 -2.56
C ALA A 20 -9.11 -9.56 -1.53
N ARG A 21 -9.43 -8.88 -0.42
CA ARG A 21 -8.46 -8.39 0.60
C ARG A 21 -7.38 -7.50 0.00
N GLN A 22 -7.78 -6.63 -0.91
CA GLN A 22 -6.89 -5.80 -1.70
C GLN A 22 -7.17 -4.32 -1.45
N ILE A 23 -6.11 -3.54 -1.35
CA ILE A 23 -6.16 -2.08 -1.38
C ILE A 23 -5.50 -1.64 -2.68
N SER A 24 -6.25 -0.96 -3.54
CA SER A 24 -5.74 -0.40 -4.80
C SER A 24 -5.56 1.10 -4.64
N ILE A 25 -4.39 1.62 -5.02
CA ILE A 25 -4.04 3.03 -4.85
C ILE A 25 -3.52 3.54 -6.19
N TYR A 26 -4.18 4.57 -6.72
CA TYR A 26 -3.86 5.19 -8.00
C TYR A 26 -3.40 6.63 -7.77
N PRO A 27 -2.11 6.94 -7.99
CA PRO A 27 -1.61 8.31 -7.96
C PRO A 27 -2.23 9.17 -9.07
N ALA A 28 -2.49 10.45 -8.81
CA ALA A 28 -3.01 11.39 -9.82
C ALA A 28 -1.99 11.72 -10.93
N ALA A 29 -0.72 11.40 -10.72
CA ALA A 29 0.32 11.49 -11.73
C ALA A 29 1.34 10.34 -11.55
N PRO A 30 2.01 9.89 -12.61
CA PRO A 30 3.03 8.85 -12.52
C PRO A 30 4.11 9.19 -11.48
N VAL A 31 4.46 8.20 -10.65
CA VAL A 31 5.57 8.31 -9.71
C VAL A 31 6.89 8.06 -10.47
N PRO A 32 7.87 8.97 -10.41
CA PRO A 32 9.14 8.76 -11.10
C PRO A 32 9.86 7.50 -10.64
N ALA A 33 10.44 6.75 -11.59
CA ALA A 33 11.23 5.56 -11.30
C ALA A 33 12.46 5.90 -10.43
N GLY A 34 12.90 4.94 -9.61
CA GLY A 34 14.07 5.10 -8.74
C GLY A 34 13.84 6.01 -7.53
N THR A 35 12.60 6.40 -7.24
CA THR A 35 12.24 7.17 -6.04
C THR A 35 11.71 6.27 -4.93
N ASN A 36 11.98 6.65 -3.68
CA ASN A 36 11.39 5.97 -2.53
C ASN A 36 9.93 6.39 -2.38
N VAL A 37 9.05 5.42 -2.21
CA VAL A 37 7.61 5.63 -1.99
C VAL A 37 7.24 5.17 -0.59
N GLU A 38 6.44 5.97 0.10
CA GLU A 38 5.85 5.62 1.39
C GLU A 38 4.33 5.68 1.27
N LEU A 39 3.65 4.62 1.70
CA LEU A 39 2.20 4.59 1.82
C LEU A 39 1.81 4.80 3.29
N VAL A 40 0.99 5.82 3.54
CA VAL A 40 0.50 6.14 4.88
C VAL A 40 -0.98 5.82 4.96
N PHE A 41 -1.30 4.66 5.54
CA PHE A 41 -2.68 4.27 5.81
C PHE A 41 -3.20 5.00 7.05
N SER A 42 -4.13 5.93 6.87
CA SER A 42 -4.78 6.67 7.95
C SER A 42 -6.16 6.06 8.24
N ASN A 43 -6.63 6.19 9.49
CA ASN A 43 -7.95 5.69 9.91
C ASN A 43 -8.15 4.18 9.71
N VAL A 44 -7.07 3.39 9.84
CA VAL A 44 -7.13 1.93 9.75
C VAL A 44 -7.78 1.35 11.00
N LYS A 45 -8.70 0.40 10.80
CA LYS A 45 -9.23 -0.44 11.87
C LYS A 45 -8.62 -1.82 11.78
N ASN A 46 -7.96 -2.25 12.86
CA ASN A 46 -7.36 -3.57 12.94
C ASN A 46 -8.43 -4.69 12.88
N PRO A 47 -8.09 -5.87 12.33
CA PRO A 47 -8.92 -7.06 12.40
C PRO A 47 -9.31 -7.40 13.84
N ARG A 48 -10.48 -8.03 14.02
CA ARG A 48 -10.95 -8.45 15.35
C ARG A 48 -10.13 -9.59 15.96
N SER A 49 -9.58 -10.46 15.12
CA SER A 49 -8.73 -11.56 15.54
C SER A 49 -7.29 -11.08 15.71
N PRO A 50 -6.63 -11.27 16.86
CA PRO A 50 -5.19 -11.08 16.95
C PRO A 50 -4.45 -12.13 16.09
N GLY A 51 -3.22 -11.84 15.70
CA GLY A 51 -2.37 -12.76 14.95
C GLY A 51 -1.42 -12.10 13.96
N MET A 52 -0.76 -12.94 13.17
CA MET A 52 0.18 -12.52 12.13
C MET A 52 -0.52 -12.45 10.77
N TYR A 53 -0.40 -11.31 10.10
CA TYR A 53 -1.02 -11.04 8.81
C TYR A 53 0.05 -10.81 7.75
N GLN A 54 -0.09 -11.49 6.61
CA GLN A 54 0.74 -11.22 5.44
C GLN A 54 0.21 -10.00 4.70
N PHE A 55 1.08 -9.02 4.48
CA PHE A 55 0.80 -7.83 3.69
C PHE A 55 1.77 -7.80 2.52
N ASN A 56 1.25 -7.79 1.29
CA ASN A 56 2.05 -7.80 0.08
C ASN A 56 1.88 -6.49 -0.67
N GLY A 57 2.99 -5.96 -1.18
CA GLY A 57 3.00 -4.76 -2.02
C GLY A 57 3.28 -5.16 -3.46
N LEU A 58 2.35 -4.82 -4.35
CA LEU A 58 2.54 -4.99 -5.78
C LEU A 58 2.39 -3.64 -6.49
N VAL A 59 3.13 -3.46 -7.58
CA VAL A 59 3.04 -2.25 -8.42
C VAL A 59 2.84 -2.64 -9.88
N GLU A 60 2.11 -1.80 -10.59
CA GLU A 60 2.03 -1.82 -12.05
C GLU A 60 2.87 -0.68 -12.61
N VAL A 61 3.65 -0.95 -13.64
CA VAL A 61 4.53 0.04 -14.28
C VAL A 61 3.92 0.41 -15.64
N PRO A 62 3.49 1.67 -15.85
CA PRO A 62 2.94 2.11 -17.13
C PRO A 62 3.94 1.88 -18.28
N GLY A 63 3.47 1.34 -19.40
CA GLY A 63 4.30 1.09 -20.59
C GLY A 63 5.12 -0.20 -20.55
N ASP A 64 5.02 -0.98 -19.47
CA ASP A 64 5.53 -2.36 -19.40
C ASP A 64 4.39 -3.36 -19.67
N VAL A 65 4.69 -4.66 -19.73
CA VAL A 65 3.67 -5.71 -19.76
C VAL A 65 2.76 -5.52 -18.54
N PRO A 66 1.42 -5.52 -18.70
CA PRO A 66 0.47 -5.31 -17.60
C PRO A 66 0.51 -6.51 -16.65
N LEU A 67 1.50 -6.49 -15.78
CA LEU A 67 1.79 -7.53 -14.81
C LEU A 67 2.21 -6.86 -13.51
N LEU A 68 1.49 -7.21 -12.45
CA LEU A 68 1.81 -6.77 -11.10
C LEU A 68 3.18 -7.33 -10.68
N ARG A 69 4.08 -6.42 -10.29
CA ARG A 69 5.41 -6.78 -9.77
C ARG A 69 5.41 -6.69 -8.26
N MET A 70 5.80 -7.77 -7.59
CA MET A 70 5.99 -7.79 -6.14
C MET A 70 7.17 -6.87 -5.77
N VAL A 71 6.91 -5.87 -4.92
CA VAL A 71 7.93 -4.93 -4.43
C VAL A 71 8.23 -5.12 -2.94
N GLY A 72 7.41 -5.90 -2.23
CA GLY A 72 7.66 -6.22 -0.83
C GLY A 72 6.62 -7.16 -0.24
N SER A 73 7.02 -7.83 0.84
CA SER A 73 6.15 -8.67 1.65
C SER A 73 6.52 -8.45 3.12
N TRP A 74 5.51 -8.22 3.94
CA TRP A 74 5.65 -7.90 5.35
C TRP A 74 4.71 -8.76 6.18
N ILE A 75 5.21 -9.25 7.31
CA ILE A 75 4.37 -9.91 8.30
C ILE A 75 4.03 -8.89 9.39
N ILE A 76 2.75 -8.56 9.52
CA ILE A 76 2.24 -7.60 10.50
C ILE A 76 1.66 -8.39 11.68
N SER A 77 2.25 -8.24 12.87
CA SER A 77 1.62 -8.71 14.11
C SER A 77 0.55 -7.72 14.53
N ILE A 78 -0.64 -8.22 14.82
CA ILE A 78 -1.70 -7.45 15.44
C ILE A 78 -2.03 -8.13 16.76
N ASP A 79 -1.67 -7.47 17.84
CA ASP A 79 -1.89 -7.98 19.19
C ASP A 79 -3.30 -7.62 19.68
N GLN A 80 -3.72 -8.23 20.78
CA GLN A 80 -4.94 -7.83 21.47
C GLN A 80 -4.75 -6.41 22.02
N GLY A 81 -5.64 -5.49 21.63
CA GLY A 81 -5.67 -4.12 22.14
C GLY A 81 -6.25 -4.03 23.55
#